data_AF-A0A168HE78-F1
#
_entry.id   AF-A0A168HE78-F1
#
_cell.length_a   1.000
_cell.length_b   1.000
_cell.length_c   1.000
_cell.angle_alpha   90.00
_cell.angle_beta   90.00
_cell.angle_gamma   90.00
#
_symmetry.space_group_name_H-M   'P 1'
#
loop_
_entity.id
_entity.type
_entity.pdbx_description
1 polymer ?
#
loop_
_entity_poly.entity_id
_entity_poly.type
_entity_poly.pdbx_seq_one_letter_code
_entity_poly.pdbx_strand_id
1 'polypeptide(L)' 'MFALSEESKERIGKLIDISRVAVHYGYLPLILYLGYTRSDPKPSLIRYEAPKYMPKLLARSSTDKE' A
#
# COMPACT_ATOMS: atom_id res chain seq x y z
N MET A 1 -47.57 14.34 -0.50
CA MET A 1 -46.17 14.59 -0.07
C MET A 1 -45.34 13.35 -0.41
N PHE A 2 -44.68 13.32 -1.58
CA PHE A 2 -43.82 12.21 -2.05
C PHE A 2 -42.45 12.70 -2.56
N ALA A 3 -42.07 13.95 -2.23
CA ALA A 3 -40.83 14.57 -2.70
C ALA A 3 -39.56 13.86 -2.18
N LEU A 4 -39.65 13.12 -1.07
CA LEU A 4 -38.51 12.41 -0.50
C LEU A 4 -38.07 11.18 -1.31
N SER A 5 -38.96 10.55 -2.09
CA SER A 5 -38.63 9.29 -2.77
C SER A 5 -37.67 9.49 -3.94
N GLU A 6 -37.89 10.51 -4.77
CA GLU A 6 -37.01 10.79 -5.91
C GLU A 6 -35.68 11.39 -5.48
N GLU A 7 -35.72 12.34 -4.55
CA GLU A 7 -34.50 12.94 -3.99
C GLU A 7 -33.65 11.89 -3.25
N SER A 8 -34.27 10.97 -2.50
CA SER A 8 -33.54 9.89 -1.83
C SER A 8 -32.94 8.90 -2.82
N LYS A 9 -33.66 8.55 -3.90
CA LYS A 9 -33.13 7.69 -4.97
C LYS A 9 -31.92 8.31 -5.65
N GLU A 10 -31.97 9.60 -5.95
CA GLU A 10 -30.85 10.32 -6.56
C GLU A 10 -29.64 10.38 -5.62
N ARG A 11 -29.87 10.63 -4.33
CA ARG A 11 -28.81 10.63 -3.30
C ARG A 11 -28.17 9.25 -3.12
N ILE A 12 -28.97 8.19 -3.10
CA ILE A 12 -28.47 6.80 -3.02
C ILE A 12 -27.65 6.46 -4.26
N GLY A 13 -28.09 6.85 -5.45
CA GLY A 13 -27.31 6.67 -6.69
C GLY A 13 -25.94 7.35 -6.61
N LYS A 14 -25.91 8.62 -6.20
CA LYS A 14 -24.66 9.37 -5.99
C LYS A 14 -23.74 8.71 -4.96
N LEU A 15 -24.29 8.23 -3.85
CA LEU A 15 -23.52 7.51 -2.83
C LEU A 15 -22.93 6.21 -3.38
N ILE A 16 -23.68 5.45 -4.18
CA ILE A 16 -23.20 4.22 -4.80
C ILE A 16 -22.06 4.52 -5.77
N ASP A 17 -22.18 5.55 -6.60
CA ASP A 17 -21.13 5.93 -7.54
C ASP A 17 -19.84 6.34 -6.81
N ILE A 18 -19.95 7.15 -5.74
CA ILE A 18 -18.81 7.52 -4.90
C ILE A 18 -18.22 6.29 -4.21
N SER A 19 -19.06 5.40 -3.67
CA SER A 19 -18.62 4.19 -2.99
C SER A 19 -17.82 3.28 -3.92
N ARG A 20 -18.21 3.18 -5.19
CA ARG A 20 -17.52 2.36 -6.19
C ARG A 20 -16.10 2.86 -6.42
N VAL A 21 -15.93 4.17 -6.55
CA VAL A 21 -14.62 4.83 -6.69
C VAL A 21 -13.80 4.67 -5.41
N ALA A 22 -14.40 4.92 -4.24
CA ALA A 22 -13.73 4.81 -2.96
C ALA A 22 -13.21 3.40 -2.68
N VAL A 23 -14.01 2.36 -2.94
CA VAL A 23 -13.59 0.97 -2.79
C VAL A 23 -12.54 0.61 -3.84
N HIS A 24 -12.71 1.03 -5.10
CA HIS A 24 -11.79 0.69 -6.18
C HIS A 24 -10.38 1.29 -6.00
N TYR A 25 -10.27 2.49 -5.45
CA TYR A 25 -8.95 3.07 -5.17
C TYR A 25 -8.48 2.79 -3.73
N GLY A 26 -9.40 2.56 -2.80
CA GLY A 26 -9.11 2.31 -1.40
C GLY A 26 -8.71 0.87 -1.08
N TYR A 27 -9.10 -0.13 -1.89
CA TYR A 27 -8.81 -1.53 -1.58
C TYR A 27 -7.30 -1.81 -1.49
N LEU A 28 -6.51 -1.25 -2.41
CA LEU A 28 -5.08 -1.54 -2.51
C LEU A 28 -4.31 -0.93 -1.31
N PRO A 29 -4.47 0.36 -0.96
CA PRO A 29 -3.90 0.92 0.27
C PRO A 29 -4.32 0.15 1.53
N LEU A 30 -5.59 -0.24 1.63
CA LEU A 30 -6.11 -0.94 2.81
C LEU A 30 -5.44 -2.30 3.01
N ILE A 31 -5.32 -3.10 1.95
CA ILE A 31 -4.67 -4.43 2.03
C ILE A 31 -3.18 -4.28 2.34
N LEU A 32 -2.49 -3.31 1.73
CA LEU A 32 -1.08 -3.04 2.02
C LEU A 32 -0.87 -2.63 3.49
N TYR A 33 -1.74 -1.79 4.03
CA TYR A 33 -1.69 -1.38 5.44
C TYR A 33 -1.88 -2.56 6.39
N LEU A 34 -2.88 -3.42 6.13
CA LEU A 34 -3.13 -4.63 6.92
C LEU A 34 -1.94 -5.61 6.84
N GLY A 35 -1.34 -5.79 5.67
CA GLY A 35 -0.14 -6.61 5.49
C GLY A 35 1.06 -6.04 6.24
N TYR A 36 1.30 -4.73 6.15
CA TYR A 36 2.41 -4.05 6.81
C TYR A 36 2.33 -4.13 8.33
N THR A 37 1.13 -4.00 8.90
CA THR A 37 0.94 -3.96 10.36
C THR A 37 1.02 -5.33 11.05
N ARG A 38 0.74 -6.43 10.33
CA ARG A 38 0.71 -7.79 10.90
C ARG A 38 1.95 -8.64 10.59
N SER A 39 2.87 -8.12 9.79
CA SER A 39 4.08 -8.84 9.41
C SER A 39 5.20 -8.57 10.42
N ASP A 40 5.77 -9.64 10.97
CA ASP A 40 7.02 -9.58 11.74
C ASP A 40 8.09 -10.43 11.05
N PRO A 41 9.18 -9.82 10.53
CA PRO A 41 9.53 -8.40 10.56
C PRO A 41 8.70 -7.53 9.60
N LYS A 42 8.50 -6.24 9.95
CA LYS A 42 7.75 -5.28 9.11
C LYS A 42 8.39 -5.12 7.72
N PRO A 43 7.64 -5.28 6.62
CA PRO A 43 8.21 -5.20 5.27
C PRO A 43 8.67 -3.77 4.94
N SER A 44 9.86 -3.62 4.37
CA SER A 44 10.33 -2.32 3.89
C SER A 44 9.57 -1.88 2.63
N LEU A 45 9.08 -0.64 2.60
CA LEU A 45 8.29 -0.09 1.47
C LEU A 45 9.09 -0.03 0.16
N ILE A 46 10.42 0.13 0.27
CA ILE A 46 11.37 0.09 -0.84
C ILE A 46 12.52 -0.79 -0.36
N ARG A 47 12.54 -2.05 -0.79
CA ARG A 47 13.66 -2.95 -0.48
C ARG A 47 14.71 -2.77 -1.56
N TYR A 48 15.71 -1.94 -1.27
CA TYR A 48 16.99 -2.01 -1.99
C TYR A 48 17.63 -3.35 -1.60
N GLU A 49 17.44 -4.37 -2.44
CA GLU A 49 18.21 -5.61 -2.34
C GLU A 49 19.65 -5.26 -2.72
N ALA A 50 20.46 -4.83 -1.74
CA ALA A 50 21.90 -5.01 -1.87
C ALA A 50 22.11 -6.49 -2.22
N PRO A 51 22.90 -6.83 -3.27
CA PRO A 51 22.98 -8.19 -3.77
C PRO A 51 23.25 -9.14 -2.61
N LYS A 52 22.33 -10.10 -2.38
CA LYS A 52 22.47 -11.12 -1.33
C LYS A 52 23.79 -11.91 -1.47
N TYR A 53 24.42 -11.85 -2.64
CA TYR A 53 25.71 -12.45 -2.97
C TYR A 53 26.85 -11.43 -3.10
N MET A 54 26.82 -10.28 -2.41
CA MET A 54 27.94 -9.35 -2.45
C MET A 54 29.23 -10.07 -1.99
N PRO A 55 30.19 -10.32 -2.89
CA PRO A 55 31.37 -11.10 -2.55
C PRO A 55 32.18 -10.35 -1.50
N LYS A 56 32.62 -11.03 -0.44
CA LYS A 56 33.50 -10.48 0.61
C LYS A 56 34.82 -9.89 0.07
N LEU A 57 35.09 -10.04 -1.22
CA LEU A 57 36.23 -9.46 -1.94
C LEU A 57 36.20 -7.92 -1.93
N LEU A 58 35.02 -7.29 -1.84
CA LEU A 58 34.90 -5.83 -1.75
C LEU A 58 35.15 -5.27 -0.33
N ALA A 59 35.12 -6.12 0.70
CA ALA A 59 35.41 -5.71 2.09
C ALA A 59 36.90 -5.85 2.45
N ARG A 60 37.71 -6.45 1.56
CA ARG A 60 39.13 -6.75 1.79
C ARG A 60 40.08 -5.65 1.29
N SER A 61 39.60 -4.63 0.59
CA SER A 61 40.48 -3.62 -0.04
C SER A 61 40.79 -2.39 0.82
N SER A 62 40.18 -2.24 2.00
CA SER A 62 40.40 -1.08 2.88
C SER A 62 41.18 -1.37 4.17
N THR A 63 41.55 -2.62 4.44
CA THR A 63 42.26 -3.03 5.67
C THR A 63 43.69 -3.53 5.43
N ASP A 64 44.21 -3.42 4.19
CA ASP A 64 45.57 -3.82 3.80
C ASP A 64 46.47 -2.59 3.50
N LYS A 65 46.22 -1.48 4.20
CA LYS A 65 47.08 -0.29 4.20
C LYS A 65 47.26 0.26 5.61
N GLU A 66 47.83 -0.55 6.49
CA GLU A 66 48.63 -0.11 7.64
C GLU A 66 49.94 -0.89 7.67
#